data_AF-A0A146LXI8-F1
#
_entry.id   AF-A0A146LXI8-F1
#
_cell.length_a   1.000
_cell.length_b   1.000
_cell.length_c   1.000
_cell.angle_alpha   90.00
_cell.angle_beta   90.00
_cell.angle_gamma   90.00
#
_symmetry.space_group_name_H-M   'P 1'
#
loop_
_entity.id
_entity.type
_entity.pdbx_description
1 polymer ?
#
loop_
_entity_poly.entity_id
_entity_poly.type
_entity_poly.pdbx_seq_one_letter_code
_entity_poly.pdbx_strand_id
1 'polypeptide(L)'
;MHEMPEIKFFGCVSVVEQKSSEYMSRLEAIGWDMKLSLVSNLRRLLAIEEFPRKCLNSTQDPLECIICATSCVEDGAPAQKWCNNDKCPSVYHRSCLYRWFDGLQSAKQYWDYICGPCPYCKVKIWCPIKEDIPAKRS
;
A
#
# COMPACT_ATOMS: atom_id res chain seq x y z
N MET A 1 -26.34 -13.17 -3.43
CA MET A 1 -25.64 -13.57 -2.19
C MET A 1 -24.40 -12.69 -2.10
N HIS A 2 -24.40 -11.67 -1.25
CA HIS A 2 -23.27 -10.72 -1.18
C HIS A 2 -22.23 -11.21 -0.19
N GLU A 3 -21.29 -12.03 -0.64
CA GLU A 3 -20.20 -12.50 0.21
C GLU A 3 -19.32 -11.34 0.73
N MET A 4 -18.69 -11.53 1.89
CA MET A 4 -17.72 -10.59 2.44
C MET A 4 -16.52 -10.47 1.48
N PRO A 5 -16.07 -9.26 1.14
CA PRO A 5 -14.94 -9.07 0.23
C PRO A 5 -13.62 -9.43 0.90
N GLU A 6 -12.62 -9.76 0.07
CA GLU A 6 -11.22 -9.85 0.50
C GLU A 6 -10.69 -8.46 0.86
N ILE A 7 -10.10 -8.32 2.05
CA ILE A 7 -9.54 -7.05 2.55
C ILE A 7 -8.04 -7.22 2.80
N LYS A 8 -7.23 -6.34 2.18
CA LYS A 8 -5.78 -6.31 2.29
C LYS A 8 -5.30 -4.95 2.81
N PHE A 9 -4.39 -4.98 3.77
CA PHE A 9 -3.76 -3.78 4.32
C PHE A 9 -2.42 -3.51 3.63
N PHE A 10 -2.15 -2.24 3.34
CA PHE A 10 -0.91 -1.79 2.70
C PHE A 10 -0.30 -0.64 3.50
N GLY A 11 1.02 -0.65 3.67
CA GLY A 11 1.74 0.38 4.41
C GLY A 11 3.02 -0.12 5.08
N CYS A 12 3.44 0.59 6.12
CA CYS A 12 4.53 0.19 7.01
C CYS A 12 4.21 -1.18 7.65
N VAL A 13 5.18 -2.09 7.71
CA VAL A 13 4.97 -3.49 8.16
C VAL A 13 4.40 -3.53 9.57
N SER A 14 5.02 -2.81 10.50
CA SER A 14 4.58 -2.75 11.90
C SER A 14 3.14 -2.23 12.03
N VAL A 15 2.76 -1.23 11.24
CA VAL A 15 1.40 -0.66 11.22
C VAL A 15 0.40 -1.62 10.57
N VAL A 16 0.79 -2.28 9.47
CA VAL A 16 -0.05 -3.27 8.77
C VAL A 16 -0.34 -4.45 9.68
N GLU A 17 0.66 -4.99 10.37
CA GLU A 17 0.50 -6.09 11.32
C GLU A 17 -0.46 -5.71 12.46
N GLN A 18 -0.25 -4.54 13.06
CA GLN A 18 -1.11 -4.02 14.11
C GLN A 18 -2.56 -3.88 13.62
N LYS A 19 -2.78 -3.17 12.51
CA LYS A 19 -4.13 -2.89 12.00
C LYS A 19 -4.85 -4.12 11.47
N SER A 20 -4.12 -5.07 10.88
CA SER A 20 -4.69 -6.35 10.46
C SER A 20 -5.16 -7.17 11.67
N SER A 21 -4.37 -7.21 12.74
CA SER A 21 -4.75 -7.89 13.99
C SER A 21 -5.98 -7.27 14.66
N GLU A 22 -6.00 -5.93 14.79
CA GLU A 22 -7.16 -5.19 15.32
C GLU A 22 -8.43 -5.44 14.49
N TYR A 23 -8.31 -5.45 13.16
CA TYR A 23 -9.40 -5.74 12.24
C TYR A 23 -9.93 -7.17 12.41
N MET A 24 -9.05 -8.17 12.45
CA MET A 24 -9.44 -9.58 12.60
C MET A 24 -10.15 -9.83 13.93
N SER A 25 -9.63 -9.27 15.03
CA SER A 25 -10.27 -9.38 16.35
C SER A 25 -11.69 -8.78 16.36
N ARG A 26 -11.89 -7.63 15.70
CA ARG A 26 -13.22 -7.02 15.57
C ARG A 26 -14.13 -7.83 14.65
N LEU A 27 -13.61 -8.38 13.57
CA LEU A 27 -14.37 -9.24 12.66
C LEU A 27 -14.92 -10.47 13.39
N GLU A 28 -14.11 -11.10 14.24
CA GLU A 28 -14.55 -12.21 15.09
C GLU A 28 -15.62 -11.79 16.11
N ALA A 29 -15.49 -10.59 16.70
CA ALA A 29 -16.38 -10.12 17.76
C ALA A 29 -17.76 -9.64 17.25
N ILE A 30 -17.81 -8.88 16.15
CA ILE A 30 -19.05 -8.24 15.66
C ILE A 30 -19.55 -8.79 14.32
N GLY A 31 -18.72 -9.53 13.60
CA GLY A 31 -19.06 -10.11 12.29
C GLY A 31 -19.21 -9.08 11.17
N TRP A 32 -19.38 -9.60 9.95
CA TRP A 32 -19.76 -8.81 8.77
C TRP A 32 -21.29 -8.72 8.68
N ASP A 33 -21.84 -7.50 8.60
CA ASP A 33 -23.29 -7.30 8.54
C ASP A 33 -23.77 -7.11 7.10
N MET A 34 -24.52 -8.08 6.59
CA MET A 34 -25.06 -8.10 5.21
C MET A 34 -26.10 -7.00 4.95
N LYS A 35 -26.67 -6.40 6.00
CA LYS A 35 -27.63 -5.29 5.90
C LYS A 35 -26.94 -3.95 5.78
N LEU A 36 -25.67 -3.86 6.14
CA LEU A 36 -24.90 -2.64 6.08
C LEU A 36 -24.18 -2.50 4.74
N SER A 37 -23.97 -1.24 4.34
CA SER A 37 -23.09 -0.93 3.22
C SER A 37 -21.65 -1.37 3.50
N LEU A 38 -20.89 -1.63 2.44
CA LEU A 38 -19.44 -1.89 2.51
C LEU A 38 -18.71 -0.89 3.42
N VAL A 39 -18.97 0.41 3.20
CA VAL A 39 -18.31 1.50 3.93
C VAL A 39 -18.69 1.47 5.41
N SER A 40 -19.97 1.22 5.72
CA SER A 40 -20.46 1.11 7.10
C SER A 40 -19.84 -0.06 7.85
N ASN A 41 -19.71 -1.23 7.21
CA ASN A 41 -19.01 -2.38 7.78
C ASN A 41 -17.54 -2.05 8.04
N LEU A 42 -16.85 -1.49 7.06
CA LEU A 42 -15.44 -1.15 7.22
C LEU A 42 -15.20 -0.11 8.31
N ARG A 43 -16.07 0.90 8.47
CA ARG A 43 -15.97 1.87 9.59
C ARG A 43 -16.05 1.19 10.96
N ARG A 44 -17.01 0.29 11.15
CA ARG A 44 -17.18 -0.48 12.38
C ARG A 44 -15.96 -1.36 12.66
N LEU A 45 -15.50 -2.08 11.64
CA LEU A 45 -14.38 -3.03 11.74
C LEU A 45 -13.02 -2.33 11.89
N LEU A 46 -12.82 -1.18 11.26
CA LEU A 46 -11.59 -0.38 11.38
C LEU A 46 -11.61 0.59 12.57
N ALA A 47 -12.72 0.68 13.30
CA ALA A 47 -12.89 1.59 14.43
C ALA A 47 -12.73 3.08 14.07
N ILE A 48 -13.19 3.46 12.87
CA ILE A 48 -13.10 4.84 12.37
C ILE A 48 -14.49 5.43 12.16
N GLU A 49 -14.64 6.71 12.50
CA GLU A 49 -15.88 7.44 12.24
C GLU A 49 -16.00 7.78 10.74
N GLU A 50 -14.88 8.19 10.15
CA GLU A 50 -14.78 8.57 8.75
C GLU A 50 -13.49 8.08 8.10
N PHE A 51 -13.58 7.76 6.80
CA PHE A 51 -12.39 7.47 6.01
C PHE A 51 -11.65 8.77 5.72
N PRO A 52 -10.30 8.75 5.72
CA PRO A 52 -9.50 9.88 5.25
C PRO A 52 -9.97 10.27 3.85
N ARG A 53 -10.46 11.49 3.73
CA ARG A 53 -10.75 12.10 2.42
C ARG A 53 -9.52 12.90 2.03
N LYS A 54 -9.19 12.93 0.75
CA LYS A 54 -8.26 13.96 0.25
C LYS A 54 -8.90 15.31 0.58
N CYS A 55 -8.36 16.03 1.56
CA CYS A 55 -8.70 17.42 1.74
C CYS A 55 -8.26 18.13 0.47
N LEU A 56 -9.20 18.65 -0.32
CA LEU A 56 -8.90 19.50 -1.49
C LEU A 56 -8.00 20.69 -1.12
N ASN A 57 -7.90 21.02 0.18
CA ASN A 57 -7.17 22.16 0.72
C ASN A 57 -5.99 21.77 1.62
N SER A 58 -5.63 20.48 1.77
CA SER A 58 -4.41 20.17 2.50
C SER A 58 -3.22 20.35 1.58
N THR A 59 -2.37 21.31 1.89
CA THR A 59 -0.97 21.42 1.44
C THR A 59 -0.11 20.26 1.99
N GLN A 60 -0.65 19.03 2.02
CA GLN A 60 0.18 17.86 2.11
C GLN A 60 0.69 17.63 0.71
N ASP A 61 1.95 18.00 0.48
CA ASP A 61 2.61 17.73 -0.78
C ASP A 61 2.39 16.25 -1.12
N PRO A 62 1.82 15.95 -2.30
CA PRO A 62 1.51 14.58 -2.64
C PRO A 62 2.81 13.79 -2.61
N LEU A 63 2.86 12.73 -1.81
CA LEU A 63 4.07 11.93 -1.59
C LEU A 63 4.76 11.62 -2.92
N GLU A 64 5.92 12.25 -3.14
CA GLU A 64 6.62 12.18 -4.42
C GLU A 64 7.54 10.96 -4.44
N CYS A 65 7.52 10.24 -5.56
CA CYS A 65 8.49 9.17 -5.76
C CYS A 65 9.90 9.74 -5.81
N ILE A 66 10.79 9.22 -4.96
CA ILE A 66 12.19 9.69 -4.88
C ILE A 66 12.97 9.46 -6.20
N ILE A 67 12.51 8.57 -7.08
CA ILE A 67 13.21 8.25 -8.34
C ILE A 67 12.83 9.23 -9.46
N CYS A 68 11.54 9.52 -9.64
CA CYS A 68 11.06 10.35 -10.75
C CYS A 68 10.57 11.74 -10.32
N ALA A 69 10.58 12.05 -9.02
CA ALA A 69 10.11 13.31 -8.45
C ALA A 69 8.68 13.69 -8.87
N THR A 70 7.82 12.68 -9.04
CA THR A 70 6.40 12.89 -9.34
C THR A 70 5.55 12.09 -8.36
N SER A 71 4.32 12.56 -8.13
CA SER A 71 3.36 11.88 -7.26
C SER A 71 2.59 10.75 -7.96
N CYS A 72 2.34 10.89 -9.28
CA CYS A 72 1.67 9.90 -10.13
C CYS A 72 2.44 9.73 -11.45
N VAL A 73 2.49 8.50 -11.96
CA VAL A 73 2.93 8.22 -13.36
C VAL A 73 1.78 8.46 -14.35
N GLU A 74 2.07 8.41 -15.65
CA GLU A 74 1.11 8.66 -16.75
C GLU A 74 -0.17 7.80 -16.65
N ASP A 75 -0.05 6.55 -16.19
CA ASP A 75 -1.18 5.63 -15.96
C ASP A 75 -1.99 5.93 -14.67
N GLY A 76 -1.67 7.04 -13.98
CA GLY A 76 -2.34 7.46 -12.75
C GLY A 76 -1.95 6.68 -11.49
N ALA A 77 -1.02 5.71 -11.59
CA ALA A 77 -0.57 4.93 -10.44
C ALA A 77 0.23 5.83 -9.47
N PRO A 78 -0.20 5.96 -8.19
CA PRO A 78 0.46 6.81 -7.22
C PRO A 78 1.72 6.17 -6.63
N ALA A 79 2.63 6.99 -6.10
CA ALA A 79 3.76 6.50 -5.32
C ALA A 79 3.24 5.97 -3.97
N GLN A 80 3.25 4.64 -3.82
CA GLN A 80 2.72 3.97 -2.61
C GLN A 80 3.67 2.93 -2.03
N LYS A 81 4.81 2.67 -2.68
CA LYS A 81 5.79 1.73 -2.15
C LYS A 81 6.72 2.43 -1.17
N TRP A 82 6.48 2.23 0.12
CA TRP A 82 7.32 2.71 1.20
C TRP A 82 8.59 1.86 1.38
N CYS A 83 9.65 2.50 1.87
CA CYS A 83 10.80 1.78 2.40
C CYS A 83 10.39 0.85 3.55
N ASN A 84 11.10 -0.27 3.70
CA ASN A 84 10.90 -1.17 4.84
C ASN A 84 11.57 -0.66 6.13
N ASN A 85 12.36 0.42 6.04
CA ASN A 85 12.93 1.08 7.19
C ASN A 85 11.96 2.17 7.66
N ASP A 86 11.35 1.98 8.83
CA ASP A 86 10.35 2.89 9.40
C ASP A 86 10.86 4.31 9.62
N LYS A 87 12.19 4.51 9.73
CA LYS A 87 12.84 5.82 9.85
C LYS A 87 13.07 6.50 8.49
N CYS A 88 12.78 5.82 7.39
CA CYS A 88 13.06 6.31 6.05
C CYS A 88 11.78 6.86 5.39
N PRO A 89 11.73 8.16 5.04
CA PRO A 89 10.52 8.78 4.51
C PRO A 89 10.29 8.49 3.02
N SER A 90 11.15 7.68 2.38
CA SER A 90 11.10 7.51 0.93
C SER A 90 9.92 6.66 0.48
N VAL A 91 9.18 7.18 -0.50
CA VAL A 91 8.15 6.45 -1.24
C VAL A 91 8.56 6.29 -2.71
N TYR A 92 8.04 5.26 -3.36
CA TYR A 92 8.31 4.97 -4.76
C TYR A 92 7.05 4.53 -5.50
N HIS A 93 6.99 4.80 -6.80
CA HIS A 93 6.16 3.98 -7.68
C HIS A 93 6.75 2.58 -7.77
N ARG A 94 5.87 1.58 -7.85
CA ARG A 94 6.27 0.18 -8.07
C ARG A 94 7.14 0.06 -9.32
N SER A 95 6.71 0.65 -10.43
CA SER A 95 7.40 0.62 -11.73
C SER A 95 8.79 1.28 -11.67
N CYS A 96 8.90 2.45 -11.04
CA CYS A 96 10.18 3.14 -10.85
C CYS A 96 11.16 2.29 -10.04
N LEU A 97 10.71 1.73 -8.91
CA LEU A 97 11.56 0.90 -8.05
C LEU A 97 11.97 -0.41 -8.73
N TYR A 98 11.06 -1.03 -9.49
CA TYR A 98 11.36 -2.22 -10.29
C TYR A 98 12.45 -1.94 -11.32
N ARG A 99 12.29 -0.90 -12.16
CA ARG A 99 13.28 -0.53 -13.18
C ARG A 99 14.63 -0.16 -12.58
N TRP A 100 14.62 0.48 -11.40
CA TRP A 100 15.84 0.78 -10.66
C TRP A 100 16.59 -0.50 -10.26
N PHE A 101 15.88 -1.52 -9.77
CA PHE A 101 16.49 -2.79 -9.41
C PHE A 101 16.91 -3.65 -10.60
N ASP A 102 16.17 -3.61 -11.70
CA ASP A 102 16.52 -4.31 -12.94
C ASP A 102 17.90 -3.86 -13.50
N GLY A 103 18.28 -2.60 -13.25
CA GLY A 103 19.59 -2.06 -13.62
C GLY A 103 20.73 -2.32 -12.62
N LEU A 104 20.48 -2.92 -11.45
CA LEU A 104 21.49 -3.14 -10.43
C LEU A 104 22.01 -4.58 -10.43
N GLN A 105 23.33 -4.74 -10.54
CA GLN A 105 23.99 -6.05 -10.37
C GLN A 105 23.80 -6.65 -8.98
N SER A 106 23.54 -5.82 -7.95
CA SER A 106 23.33 -6.25 -6.58
C SER A 106 21.88 -6.64 -6.26
N ALA A 107 20.95 -6.44 -7.20
CA ALA A 107 19.56 -6.82 -7.01
C ALA A 107 19.41 -8.34 -7.01
N LYS A 108 18.53 -8.85 -6.15
CA LYS A 108 18.15 -10.26 -6.10
C LYS A 108 16.69 -10.40 -6.47
N GLN A 109 16.45 -11.14 -7.54
CA GLN A 109 15.11 -11.48 -8.00
C GLN A 109 14.68 -12.85 -7.45
N TYR A 110 13.44 -12.91 -7.00
CA TYR A 110 12.71 -14.10 -6.58
C TYR A 110 11.48 -14.25 -7.48
N TRP A 111 10.66 -15.29 -7.26
CA TRP A 111 9.48 -15.54 -8.11
C TRP A 111 8.49 -14.36 -8.16
N ASP A 112 8.14 -13.78 -7.00
CA ASP A 112 7.12 -12.74 -6.91
C ASP A 112 7.68 -11.35 -6.56
N TYR A 113 8.97 -11.26 -6.20
CA TYR A 113 9.58 -10.03 -5.70
C TYR A 113 11.02 -9.86 -6.20
N ILE A 114 11.42 -8.62 -6.41
CA ILE A 114 12.82 -8.20 -6.59
C ILE A 114 13.22 -7.33 -5.40
N CYS A 115 14.45 -7.47 -4.92
CA CYS A 115 14.93 -6.69 -3.77
C CYS A 115 16.36 -6.20 -3.97
N GLY A 116 16.67 -5.10 -3.28
CA GLY A 116 17.96 -4.43 -3.36
C GLY A 116 18.06 -3.32 -2.32
N PRO A 117 19.14 -2.52 -2.34
CA PRO A 117 19.32 -1.40 -1.43
C PRO A 117 18.36 -0.26 -1.77
N CYS A 118 17.65 0.27 -0.78
CA CYS A 118 16.80 1.46 -0.93
C CYS A 118 17.59 2.63 -1.54
N PRO A 119 17.10 3.29 -2.61
CA PRO A 119 17.79 4.43 -3.22
C PRO A 119 18.19 5.52 -2.21
N TYR A 120 17.34 5.74 -1.21
CA TYR A 120 17.53 6.75 -0.17
C TYR A 120 18.44 6.26 0.98
N CYS A 121 17.98 5.33 1.84
CA CYS A 121 18.69 4.94 3.06
C CYS A 121 19.58 3.70 2.94
N LYS A 122 19.66 3.09 1.75
CA LYS A 122 20.42 1.86 1.45
C LYS A 122 20.00 0.58 2.19
N VAL A 123 19.06 0.66 3.14
CA VAL A 123 18.43 -0.52 3.77
C VAL A 123 17.68 -1.35 2.72
N LYS A 124 17.69 -2.68 2.88
CA LYS A 124 17.02 -3.61 1.95
C LYS A 124 15.52 -3.29 1.82
N ILE A 125 15.07 -3.03 0.61
CA ILE A 125 13.66 -2.84 0.25
C ILE A 125 13.22 -3.92 -0.75
N TRP A 126 11.98 -4.40 -0.60
CA TRP A 126 11.37 -5.41 -1.48
C TRP A 126 10.41 -4.71 -2.45
N CYS A 127 10.34 -5.14 -3.70
CA CYS A 127 9.43 -4.64 -4.71
C CYS A 127 8.72 -5.85 -5.36
N PRO A 128 7.38 -5.91 -5.38
CA PRO A 128 6.66 -6.94 -6.13
C PRO A 128 7.04 -6.92 -7.62
N ILE A 129 7.00 -8.05 -8.32
CA ILE A 129 7.28 -8.14 -9.78
C ILE A 129 6.01 -7.97 -10.61
N LYS A 130 4.85 -8.39 -10.11
CA LYS A 130 3.55 -8.16 -10.77
C LYS A 130 2.85 -6.95 -10.15
N GLU A 131 2.15 -6.17 -10.97
CA GLU A 131 1.15 -5.23 -10.46
C GLU A 131 0.03 -6.05 -9.80
N ASP A 132 -0.43 -5.63 -8.62
CA ASP A 132 -1.78 -6.00 -8.18
C ASP A 132 -2.72 -5.40 -9.22
N ILE A 133 -3.08 -6.17 -10.24
CA ILE A 133 -4.01 -5.75 -11.28
C ILE A 133 -5.29 -5.38 -10.53
N PRO A 134 -5.71 -4.10 -10.49
CA PRO A 134 -7.06 -3.82 -10.04
C PRO A 134 -7.95 -4.52 -11.05
N ALA A 135 -8.72 -5.51 -10.60
CA ALA A 135 -9.65 -6.23 -11.43
C ALA A 135 -10.42 -5.21 -12.28
N LYS A 136 -10.22 -5.27 -13.61
CA LYS A 136 -10.99 -4.45 -14.55
C LYS A 136 -12.45 -4.68 -14.18
N ARG A 137 -13.14 -3.64 -13.70
CA ARG A 137 -14.60 -3.63 -13.62
C ARG A 137 -15.11 -3.64 -15.05
N SER A 138 -15.35 -4.84 -15.58
CA SER A 138 -16.24 -5.11 -16.69
C SER A 138 -17.69 -5.01 -16.24
#